data_AF-A0A8H3VC89-F1
#
_entry.id   AF-A0A8H3VC89-F1
#
_cell.length_a   1.000
_cell.length_b   1.000
_cell.length_c   1.000
_cell.angle_alpha   90.00
_cell.angle_beta   90.00
_cell.angle_gamma   90.00
#
_symmetry.space_group_name_H-M   'P 1'
#
loop_
_entity.id
_entity.type
_entity.pdbx_description
1 polymer ?
#
loop_
_entity_poly.entity_id
_entity_poly.type
_entity_poly.pdbx_seq_one_letter_code
_entity_poly.pdbx_strand_id
1 'polypeptide(L)'
;MAAPESSTQSIKAKPRPGKLPKLPSNSRIQKRPLHHPAIPSPRASSSTQKIVYVSSKTPFMSAVQRIRTHVTQISKRKSQSINDTTHSSTSKGAQIRRKAGGDRILAQAMEEIERAEKDKGGEEVIVKGTGKAIEKVMGIAGFFQENAVKEGVKVRLTTGSVWAIDDVSVLNEEIPEGEQMELDGKEEEDIPETRVRQVSVLEVRIGLR
;
A
#
# COMPACT_ATOMS: atom_id res chain seq x y z
N MET A 1 34.99 21.30 40.17
CA MET A 1 33.75 20.71 39.64
C MET A 1 34.06 20.16 38.26
N ALA A 2 34.27 18.85 38.15
CA ALA A 2 34.57 18.18 36.88
C ALA A 2 33.24 17.83 36.17
N ALA A 3 33.18 18.08 34.86
CA ALA A 3 32.02 17.78 34.03
C ALA A 3 31.83 16.27 33.86
N PRO A 4 30.60 15.75 33.81
CA PRO A 4 30.36 14.33 33.56
C PRO A 4 30.57 14.00 32.08
N GLU A 5 31.51 13.09 31.81
CA GLU A 5 31.74 12.52 30.48
C GLU A 5 30.55 11.65 30.07
N SER A 6 29.79 12.12 29.07
CA SER A 6 28.68 11.36 28.51
C SER A 6 29.23 10.17 27.69
N SER A 7 29.02 8.96 28.20
CA SER A 7 29.38 7.71 27.52
C SER A 7 28.50 7.51 26.28
N THR A 8 29.03 7.84 25.10
CA THR A 8 28.41 7.51 23.81
C THR A 8 28.54 6.01 23.55
N GLN A 9 27.53 5.25 23.95
CA GLN A 9 27.43 3.83 23.58
C GLN A 9 27.25 3.73 22.06
N SER A 10 28.27 3.24 21.36
CA SER A 10 28.21 3.01 19.92
C SER A 10 27.24 1.86 19.62
N ILE A 11 26.11 2.20 19.00
CA ILE A 11 25.14 1.21 18.56
C ILE A 11 25.79 0.41 17.41
N LYS A 12 26.23 -0.82 17.69
CA LYS A 12 26.77 -1.73 16.68
C LYS A 12 25.69 -1.99 15.62
N ALA A 13 25.93 -1.51 14.40
CA ALA A 13 25.04 -1.76 13.27
C ALA A 13 24.94 -3.26 12.99
N LYS A 14 23.72 -3.78 12.86
CA LYS A 14 23.50 -5.19 12.49
C LYS A 14 24.13 -5.46 11.11
N PRO A 15 24.83 -6.59 10.92
CA PRO A 15 25.42 -6.93 9.63
C PRO A 15 24.32 -7.00 8.57
N ARG A 16 24.54 -6.34 7.43
CA ARG A 16 23.61 -6.40 6.30
C ARG A 16 23.65 -7.83 5.74
N PRO A 17 22.51 -8.47 5.47
CA PRO A 17 22.51 -9.78 4.83
C PRO A 17 23.28 -9.68 3.51
N GLY A 18 24.20 -10.62 3.31
CA GLY A 18 25.00 -10.73 2.08
C GLY A 18 24.11 -10.94 0.87
N LYS A 19 24.64 -10.62 -0.32
CA LYS A 19 23.96 -10.96 -1.58
C LYS A 19 23.86 -12.48 -1.67
N LEU A 20 22.68 -12.98 -2.05
CA LEU A 20 22.48 -14.39 -2.36
C LEU A 20 23.45 -14.85 -3.47
N PRO A 21 23.96 -16.10 -3.41
CA PRO A 21 24.85 -16.63 -4.43
C PRO A 21 24.22 -16.56 -5.83
N LYS A 22 25.07 -16.48 -6.85
CA LYS A 22 24.63 -16.55 -8.23
C LYS A 22 24.10 -17.97 -8.49
N LEU A 23 22.99 -18.07 -9.21
CA LEU A 23 22.52 -19.37 -9.67
C LEU A 23 23.42 -19.87 -10.81
N PRO A 24 23.52 -21.19 -11.02
CA PRO A 24 24.31 -21.74 -12.13
C PRO A 24 23.72 -21.32 -13.47
N SER A 25 24.55 -21.32 -14.52
CA SER A 25 24.19 -20.82 -15.85
C SER A 25 23.05 -21.59 -16.51
N ASN A 26 22.86 -22.86 -16.15
CA ASN A 26 21.77 -23.72 -16.61
C ASN A 26 20.45 -23.51 -15.85
N SER A 27 20.37 -22.53 -14.94
CA SER A 27 19.14 -22.25 -14.19
C SER A 27 18.30 -21.14 -14.82
N ARG A 28 16.97 -21.28 -14.74
CA ARG A 28 16.00 -20.29 -15.17
C ARG A 28 15.07 -19.93 -14.01
N ILE A 29 14.91 -18.62 -13.76
CA ILE A 29 13.98 -18.10 -12.74
C ILE A 29 12.60 -17.89 -13.37
N GLN A 30 11.60 -18.56 -12.84
CA GLN A 30 10.19 -18.33 -13.16
C GLN A 30 9.53 -17.51 -12.05
N LYS A 31 9.07 -16.30 -12.38
CA LYS A 31 8.53 -15.38 -11.38
C LYS A 31 7.09 -15.73 -11.02
N ARG A 32 6.78 -15.89 -9.74
CA ARG A 32 5.38 -16.02 -9.31
C ARG A 32 4.70 -14.65 -9.20
N PRO A 33 3.36 -14.59 -9.29
CA PRO A 33 2.60 -13.39 -8.96
C PRO A 33 2.87 -12.92 -7.52
N LEU A 34 2.86 -11.61 -7.31
CA LEU A 34 3.00 -11.06 -5.96
C LEU A 34 1.79 -11.44 -5.11
N HIS A 35 2.03 -11.95 -3.90
CA HIS A 35 0.96 -12.17 -2.93
C HIS A 35 0.37 -10.84 -2.48
N HIS A 36 -0.94 -10.67 -2.68
CA HIS A 36 -1.67 -9.51 -2.19
C HIS A 36 -3.02 -9.93 -1.60
N PRO A 37 -3.52 -9.22 -0.57
CA PRO A 37 -4.86 -9.46 -0.03
C PRO A 37 -5.94 -9.28 -1.09
N ALA A 38 -7.12 -9.86 -0.81
CA ALA A 38 -8.29 -9.72 -1.67
C ALA A 38 -8.68 -8.24 -1.84
N ILE A 39 -9.16 -7.89 -3.02
CA ILE A 39 -9.58 -6.53 -3.32
C ILE A 39 -10.90 -6.26 -2.57
N PRO A 40 -10.95 -5.21 -1.73
CA PRO A 40 -12.15 -4.88 -0.98
C PRO A 40 -13.27 -4.42 -1.93
N SER A 41 -14.53 -4.70 -1.56
CA SER A 41 -15.66 -4.14 -2.29
C SER A 41 -15.72 -2.61 -2.11
N PRO A 42 -16.23 -1.84 -3.09
CA PRO A 42 -16.36 -0.39 -2.95
C PRO A 42 -17.22 0.05 -1.76
N ARG A 43 -18.17 -0.80 -1.35
CA ARG A 43 -19.08 -0.58 -0.22
C ARG A 43 -18.56 -1.16 1.11
N ALA A 44 -17.36 -1.74 1.14
CA ALA A 44 -16.81 -2.29 2.38
C ALA A 44 -16.75 -1.22 3.47
N SER A 45 -16.91 -1.65 4.73
CA SER A 45 -16.92 -0.77 5.91
C SER A 45 -15.64 0.06 6.02
N SER A 46 -15.67 1.16 6.78
CA SER A 46 -14.52 2.04 7.04
C SER A 46 -13.34 1.31 7.69
N SER A 47 -13.61 0.21 8.39
CA SER A 47 -12.57 -0.65 8.99
C SER A 47 -11.71 -1.38 7.95
N THR A 48 -12.25 -1.65 6.75
CA THR A 48 -11.52 -2.35 5.69
C THR A 48 -10.78 -1.36 4.80
N GLN A 49 -9.46 -1.52 4.70
CA GLN A 49 -8.61 -0.71 3.82
C GLN A 49 -9.10 -0.75 2.37
N LYS A 50 -9.22 0.41 1.71
CA LYS A 50 -9.63 0.50 0.31
C LYS A 50 -8.41 0.50 -0.60
N ILE A 51 -8.00 -0.68 -1.06
CA ILE A 51 -6.75 -0.85 -1.83
C ILE A 51 -7.03 -1.00 -3.32
N VAL A 52 -6.30 -0.24 -4.15
CA VAL A 52 -6.29 -0.34 -5.61
C VAL A 52 -4.89 -0.74 -6.08
N TYR A 53 -4.76 -1.96 -6.62
CA TYR A 53 -3.52 -2.40 -7.26
C TYR A 53 -3.45 -1.89 -8.71
N VAL A 54 -2.32 -1.27 -9.06
CA VAL A 54 -2.05 -0.73 -10.39
C VAL A 54 -0.91 -1.50 -11.03
N SER A 55 -1.18 -2.02 -12.23
CA SER A 55 -0.19 -2.68 -13.07
C SER A 55 0.33 -1.73 -14.15
N SER A 56 1.48 -2.06 -14.73
CA SER A 56 2.04 -1.34 -15.89
C SER A 56 1.09 -1.36 -17.09
N LYS A 57 0.20 -2.36 -17.20
CA LYS A 57 -0.81 -2.45 -18.27
C LYS A 57 -2.14 -1.73 -17.96
N THR A 58 -2.38 -1.31 -16.72
CA THR A 58 -3.65 -0.66 -16.33
C THR A 58 -3.80 0.70 -17.01
N PRO A 59 -4.88 0.99 -17.76
CA PRO A 59 -5.07 2.33 -18.33
C PRO A 59 -5.14 3.40 -17.24
N PHE A 60 -4.53 4.57 -17.48
CA PHE A 60 -4.41 5.64 -16.49
C PHE A 60 -5.78 6.08 -15.95
N MET A 61 -6.68 6.48 -16.86
CA MET A 61 -8.02 6.96 -16.48
C MET A 61 -8.90 5.89 -15.82
N SER A 62 -8.67 4.61 -16.13
CA SER A 62 -9.35 3.51 -15.44
C SER A 62 -8.95 3.45 -13.96
N ALA A 63 -7.67 3.64 -13.64
CA ALA A 63 -7.22 3.70 -12.25
C ALA A 63 -7.81 4.92 -11.52
N VAL A 64 -7.79 6.11 -12.16
CA VAL A 64 -8.38 7.34 -11.60
C VAL A 64 -9.86 7.15 -11.29
N GLN A 65 -10.65 6.59 -12.21
CA GLN A 65 -12.09 6.41 -12.00
C GLN A 65 -12.41 5.40 -10.89
N ARG A 66 -11.60 4.34 -10.74
CA ARG A 66 -11.72 3.41 -9.60
C ARG A 66 -11.47 4.13 -8.28
N ILE A 67 -10.44 4.98 -8.22
CA ILE A 67 -10.13 5.76 -7.01
C ILE A 67 -11.27 6.72 -6.68
N ARG A 68 -11.76 7.49 -7.66
CA ARG A 68 -12.93 8.38 -7.48
C ARG A 68 -14.13 7.64 -6.93
N THR A 69 -14.42 6.44 -7.46
CA THR A 69 -15.52 5.61 -6.96
C THR A 69 -15.38 5.32 -5.47
N HIS A 70 -14.18 4.96 -5.00
CA HIS A 70 -13.93 4.73 -3.59
C HIS A 70 -14.04 6.02 -2.76
N VAL A 71 -13.45 7.13 -3.21
CA VAL A 71 -13.53 8.43 -2.52
C VAL A 71 -14.99 8.89 -2.37
N THR A 72 -15.81 8.76 -3.41
CA THR A 72 -17.24 9.07 -3.35
C THR A 72 -17.98 8.21 -2.34
N GLN A 73 -17.65 6.92 -2.23
CA GLN A 73 -18.26 6.04 -1.22
C GLN A 73 -17.82 6.40 0.21
N ILE A 74 -16.56 6.82 0.39
CA ILE A 74 -16.05 7.32 1.66
C ILE A 74 -16.82 8.59 2.08
N SER A 75 -16.99 9.54 1.16
CA SER A 75 -17.76 10.77 1.40
C SER A 75 -19.22 10.48 1.78
N LYS A 76 -19.89 9.57 1.06
CA LYS A 76 -21.26 9.14 1.37
C LYS A 76 -21.36 8.51 2.77
N ARG A 77 -20.42 7.65 3.15
CA ARG A 77 -20.41 7.06 4.49
C ARG A 77 -20.17 8.10 5.58
N LYS A 78 -19.29 9.09 5.34
CA LYS A 78 -19.03 10.17 6.29
C LYS A 78 -20.30 10.98 6.56
N SER A 79 -21.02 11.39 5.52
CA SER A 79 -22.28 12.15 5.68
C SER A 79 -23.39 11.31 6.31
N GLN A 80 -23.53 10.04 5.92
CA GLN A 80 -24.48 9.12 6.57
C GLN A 80 -24.19 8.96 8.06
N SER A 81 -22.92 8.77 8.43
CA SER A 81 -22.55 8.60 9.83
C SER A 81 -22.80 9.87 10.67
N ILE A 82 -22.64 11.06 10.09
CA ILE A 82 -22.99 12.33 10.74
C ILE A 82 -24.51 12.44 10.91
N ASN A 83 -25.27 12.13 9.86
CA ASN A 83 -26.73 12.13 9.90
C ASN A 83 -27.28 11.16 10.94
N ASP A 84 -26.73 9.94 11.00
CA ASP A 84 -27.16 8.93 11.98
C ASP A 84 -26.90 9.42 13.40
N THR A 85 -25.73 9.99 13.71
CA THR A 85 -25.48 10.57 15.04
C THR A 85 -26.40 11.74 15.36
N THR A 86 -26.58 12.67 14.43
CA THR A 86 -27.38 13.88 14.64
C THR A 86 -28.88 13.62 14.64
N HIS A 87 -29.35 12.49 14.09
CA HIS A 87 -30.75 12.05 14.14
C HIS A 87 -31.03 11.00 15.21
N SER A 88 -30.00 10.34 15.74
CA SER A 88 -30.20 9.35 16.82
C SER A 88 -30.81 9.98 18.08
N SER A 89 -31.65 9.23 18.78
CA SER A 89 -32.17 9.56 20.11
C SER A 89 -31.14 9.33 21.22
N THR A 90 -29.90 8.95 20.87
CA THR A 90 -28.82 8.76 21.84
C THR A 90 -28.49 10.06 22.58
N SER A 91 -27.94 9.92 23.78
CA SER A 91 -27.50 11.07 24.61
C SER A 91 -26.58 12.01 23.84
N LYS A 92 -25.67 11.45 23.03
CA LYS A 92 -24.75 12.20 22.17
C LYS A 92 -25.51 12.99 21.10
N GLY A 93 -26.42 12.35 20.36
CA GLY A 93 -27.25 13.03 19.34
C GLY A 93 -28.11 14.15 19.92
N ALA A 94 -28.74 13.90 21.08
CA ALA A 94 -29.54 14.90 21.78
C ALA A 94 -28.70 16.07 22.31
N GLN A 95 -27.46 15.83 22.75
CA GLN A 95 -26.55 16.89 23.18
C GLN A 95 -26.12 17.78 22.01
N ILE A 96 -25.77 17.20 20.86
CA ILE A 96 -25.38 17.95 19.66
C ILE A 96 -26.55 18.85 19.20
N ARG A 97 -27.77 18.31 19.12
CA ARG A 97 -28.96 19.10 18.75
C ARG A 97 -29.24 20.24 19.73
N ARG A 98 -29.08 20.01 21.03
CA ARG A 98 -29.24 21.07 22.05
C ARG A 98 -28.19 22.17 21.91
N LYS A 99 -26.92 21.79 21.68
CA LYS A 99 -25.83 22.75 21.44
C LYS A 99 -26.08 23.60 20.19
N ALA A 100 -26.74 23.02 19.19
CA ALA A 100 -27.13 23.69 17.96
C ALA A 100 -28.47 24.46 18.05
N GLY A 101 -29.06 24.60 19.24
CA GLY A 101 -30.34 25.31 19.41
C GLY A 101 -31.55 24.62 18.76
N GLY A 102 -31.45 23.31 18.47
CA GLY A 102 -32.49 22.55 17.78
C GLY A 102 -32.40 22.59 16.25
N ASP A 103 -31.52 23.41 15.68
CA ASP A 103 -31.29 23.44 14.22
C ASP A 103 -30.50 22.22 13.76
N ARG A 104 -31.07 21.48 12.80
CA ARG A 104 -30.49 20.26 12.24
C ARG A 104 -29.27 20.55 11.37
N ILE A 105 -29.28 21.65 10.62
CA ILE A 105 -28.20 21.99 9.71
C ILE A 105 -26.97 22.39 10.52
N LEU A 106 -27.18 23.22 11.54
CA LEU A 106 -26.12 23.65 12.45
C LEU A 106 -25.57 22.46 13.25
N ALA A 107 -26.43 21.54 13.71
CA ALA A 107 -25.99 20.30 14.37
C ALA A 107 -25.09 19.42 13.49
N GLN A 108 -25.41 19.29 12.20
CA GLN A 108 -24.60 18.53 11.24
C GLN A 108 -23.25 19.20 10.98
N ALA A 109 -23.24 20.53 10.74
CA ALA A 109 -22.02 21.28 10.52
C ALA A 109 -21.08 21.22 11.74
N MET A 110 -21.62 21.33 12.96
CA MET A 110 -20.83 21.22 14.19
C MET A 110 -20.18 19.84 14.36
N GLU A 111 -20.93 18.76 14.14
CA GLU A 111 -20.40 17.39 14.24
C GLU A 111 -19.38 17.12 13.12
N GLU A 112 -19.56 17.68 11.93
CA GLU A 112 -18.59 17.57 10.84
C GLU A 112 -17.24 18.20 11.20
N ILE A 113 -17.25 19.41 11.77
CA ILE A 113 -16.03 20.10 12.23
C ILE A 113 -15.37 19.32 13.37
N GLU A 114 -16.14 18.89 14.38
CA GLU A 114 -15.60 18.16 15.52
C GLU A 114 -14.96 16.82 15.10
N ARG A 115 -15.57 16.13 14.13
CA ARG A 115 -14.97 14.90 13.56
C ARG A 115 -13.75 15.21 12.71
N ALA A 116 -13.77 16.27 11.91
CA ALA A 116 -12.61 16.66 11.11
C ALA A 116 -11.38 16.96 11.98
N GLU A 117 -11.58 17.59 13.15
CA GLU A 117 -10.49 17.84 14.12
C GLU A 117 -9.97 16.54 14.77
N LYS A 118 -10.86 15.60 15.09
CA LYS A 118 -10.49 14.33 15.73
C LYS A 118 -9.87 13.33 14.76
N ASP A 119 -10.25 13.37 13.48
CA ASP A 119 -9.90 12.35 12.51
C ASP A 119 -8.55 12.60 11.83
N LYS A 120 -7.46 12.36 12.60
CA LYS A 120 -6.07 12.47 12.11
C LYS A 120 -5.67 11.42 11.06
N GLY A 121 -6.56 10.48 10.73
CA GLY A 121 -6.24 9.34 9.86
C GLY A 121 -7.46 8.68 9.26
N GLY A 122 -8.46 9.48 8.85
CA GLY A 122 -9.74 9.01 8.31
C GLY A 122 -9.61 8.04 7.13
N GLU A 123 -10.75 7.53 6.67
CA GLU A 123 -10.76 6.52 5.62
C GLU A 123 -10.07 7.03 4.33
N GLU A 124 -9.08 6.27 3.86
CA GLU A 124 -8.23 6.59 2.71
C GLU A 124 -8.28 5.46 1.68
N VAL A 125 -8.11 5.84 0.41
CA VAL A 125 -7.86 4.92 -0.70
C VAL A 125 -6.36 4.75 -0.87
N ILE A 126 -5.88 3.53 -0.79
CA ILE A 126 -4.47 3.17 -0.93
C ILE A 126 -4.23 2.61 -2.33
N VAL A 127 -3.44 3.31 -3.14
CA VAL A 127 -3.03 2.86 -4.46
C VAL A 127 -1.64 2.25 -4.35
N LYS A 128 -1.49 0.98 -4.72
CA LYS A 128 -0.20 0.27 -4.67
C LYS A 128 0.30 -0.04 -6.07
N GLY A 129 1.58 0.26 -6.32
CA GLY A 129 2.27 -0.10 -7.56
C GLY A 129 3.71 -0.52 -7.31
N THR A 130 4.20 -1.44 -8.15
CA THR A 130 5.55 -2.01 -8.04
C THR A 130 6.27 -1.98 -9.38
N GLY A 131 7.61 -1.89 -9.38
CA GLY A 131 8.41 -1.92 -10.60
C GLY A 131 7.98 -0.85 -11.62
N LYS A 132 7.75 -1.26 -12.88
CA LYS A 132 7.31 -0.34 -13.96
C LYS A 132 5.98 0.38 -13.67
N ALA A 133 5.15 -0.12 -12.73
CA ALA A 133 3.90 0.54 -12.38
C ALA A 133 4.10 1.77 -11.46
N ILE A 134 5.28 1.93 -10.85
CA ILE A 134 5.57 3.05 -9.94
C ILE A 134 5.42 4.39 -10.65
N GLU A 135 5.94 4.52 -11.87
CA GLU A 135 5.80 5.72 -12.70
C GLU A 135 4.34 6.14 -12.85
N LYS A 136 3.47 5.18 -13.18
CA LYS A 136 2.03 5.41 -13.34
C LYS A 136 1.35 5.80 -12.04
N VAL A 137 1.70 5.14 -10.94
CA VAL A 137 1.17 5.45 -9.60
C VAL A 137 1.59 6.85 -9.16
N MET A 138 2.81 7.26 -9.48
CA MET A 138 3.28 8.62 -9.24
C MET A 138 2.54 9.66 -10.10
N GLY A 139 2.26 9.35 -11.36
CA GLY A 139 1.40 10.19 -12.21
C GLY A 139 -0.04 10.33 -11.66
N ILE A 140 -0.61 9.25 -11.09
CA ILE A 140 -1.92 9.31 -10.42
C ILE A 140 -1.86 10.23 -9.19
N ALA A 141 -0.79 10.15 -8.40
CA ALA A 141 -0.60 11.04 -7.26
C ALA A 141 -0.54 12.50 -7.70
N GLY A 142 0.25 12.82 -8.73
CA GLY A 142 0.32 14.15 -9.33
C GLY A 142 -1.04 14.65 -9.81
N PHE A 143 -1.80 13.81 -10.53
CA PHE A 143 -3.14 14.15 -11.00
C PHE A 143 -4.09 14.54 -9.86
N PHE A 144 -4.14 13.77 -8.77
CA PHE A 144 -4.99 14.10 -7.62
C PHE A 144 -4.46 15.27 -6.80
N GLN A 145 -3.15 15.53 -6.83
CA GLN A 145 -2.55 16.70 -6.18
C GLN A 145 -2.89 17.99 -6.94
N GLU A 146 -2.76 18.00 -8.27
CA GLU A 146 -3.15 19.13 -9.12
C GLU A 146 -4.66 19.41 -9.03
N ASN A 147 -5.47 18.35 -8.97
CA ASN A 147 -6.92 18.46 -8.86
C ASN A 147 -7.44 18.42 -7.41
N ALA A 148 -6.57 18.61 -6.40
CA ALA A 148 -6.91 18.40 -5.00
C ALA A 148 -8.09 19.24 -4.52
N VAL A 149 -8.18 20.50 -4.99
CA VAL A 149 -9.29 21.41 -4.64
C VAL A 149 -10.59 20.94 -5.28
N LYS A 150 -10.54 20.54 -6.56
CA LYS A 150 -11.73 20.09 -7.31
C LYS A 150 -12.27 18.76 -6.80
N GLU A 151 -11.39 17.83 -6.46
CA GLU A 151 -11.75 16.50 -5.97
C GLU A 151 -11.98 16.48 -4.44
N GLY A 152 -11.59 17.54 -3.72
CA GLY A 152 -11.72 17.62 -2.26
C GLY A 152 -10.87 16.59 -1.53
N VAL A 153 -9.67 16.28 -2.05
CA VAL A 153 -8.80 15.21 -1.52
C VAL A 153 -7.45 15.73 -1.05
N LYS A 154 -6.82 14.95 -0.17
CA LYS A 154 -5.41 15.06 0.21
C LYS A 154 -4.65 13.81 -0.24
N VAL A 155 -3.40 13.99 -0.65
CA VAL A 155 -2.53 12.92 -1.15
C VAL A 155 -1.32 12.77 -0.25
N ARG A 156 -0.98 11.53 0.10
CA ARG A 156 0.21 11.18 0.89
C ARG A 156 0.96 10.02 0.25
N LEU A 157 2.27 10.13 0.17
CA LEU A 157 3.14 9.08 -0.39
C LEU A 157 3.79 8.27 0.73
N THR A 158 3.93 6.97 0.51
CA THR A 158 4.66 6.08 1.40
C THR A 158 5.39 5.03 0.56
N THR A 159 6.63 4.75 0.90
CA THR A 159 7.41 3.67 0.25
C THR A 159 7.33 2.42 1.10
N GLY A 160 7.36 1.26 0.43
CA GLY A 160 7.31 -0.04 1.08
C GLY A 160 8.10 -1.07 0.30
N SER A 161 8.07 -2.30 0.78
CA SER A 161 8.65 -3.47 0.12
C SER A 161 7.72 -4.66 0.26
N VAL A 162 7.66 -5.48 -0.78
CA VAL A 162 6.91 -6.74 -0.79
C VAL A 162 7.87 -7.86 -1.19
N TRP A 163 7.76 -8.97 -0.48
CA TRP A 163 8.50 -10.19 -0.75
C TRP A 163 7.72 -11.06 -1.74
N ALA A 164 8.42 -11.66 -2.68
CA ALA A 164 7.91 -12.58 -3.67
C ALA A 164 8.74 -13.85 -3.65
N ILE A 165 8.10 -14.99 -3.84
CA ILE A 165 8.77 -16.28 -4.01
C ILE A 165 8.78 -16.54 -5.51
N ASP A 166 9.94 -16.71 -6.11
CA ASP A 166 10.10 -17.09 -7.51
C ASP A 166 10.62 -18.54 -7.56
N ASP A 167 10.24 -19.29 -8.58
CA ASP A 167 10.68 -20.66 -8.81
C ASP A 167 12.00 -20.69 -9.58
N VAL A 168 12.84 -21.68 -9.31
CA VAL A 168 14.09 -21.93 -10.01
C VAL A 168 14.00 -23.30 -10.66
N SER A 169 14.05 -23.33 -11.99
CA SER A 169 14.09 -24.57 -12.78
C SER A 169 15.47 -24.73 -13.39
N VAL A 170 16.06 -25.92 -13.29
CA VAL A 170 17.29 -26.29 -14.00
C VAL A 170 16.92 -26.79 -15.38
N LEU A 171 17.53 -26.21 -16.42
CA LEU A 171 17.43 -26.71 -17.79
C LEU A 171 18.41 -27.88 -17.89
N ASN A 172 17.90 -29.10 -17.81
CA ASN A 172 18.63 -30.28 -18.24
C ASN A 172 18.52 -30.33 -19.76
N GLU A 173 19.32 -29.52 -20.47
CA GLU A 173 19.56 -29.80 -21.88
C GLU A 173 20.27 -31.15 -21.95
N GLU A 174 19.68 -32.11 -22.66
CA GLU A 174 20.36 -33.35 -23.04
C GLU A 174 21.65 -32.95 -23.75
N ILE A 175 22.77 -33.10 -23.04
CA ILE A 175 24.10 -32.91 -23.59
C ILE A 175 24.21 -33.92 -24.74
N PRO A 176 24.44 -33.49 -26.00
CA PRO A 176 24.70 -34.44 -27.08
C PRO A 176 25.88 -35.33 -26.68
N GLU A 177 25.76 -36.65 -26.88
CA GLU A 177 26.64 -37.72 -26.36
C GLU A 177 28.14 -37.63 -26.73
N GLY A 178 28.61 -36.53 -27.34
CA GLY A 178 29.98 -36.33 -27.80
C GLY A 178 30.89 -35.44 -26.91
N GLU A 179 30.37 -34.75 -25.89
CA GLU A 179 31.14 -33.84 -25.02
C GLU A 179 31.14 -34.27 -23.53
N GLN A 180 31.06 -35.58 -23.27
CA GLN A 180 31.01 -36.13 -21.90
C GLN A 180 32.38 -36.30 -21.21
N MET A 181 33.49 -35.90 -21.82
CA MET A 181 34.82 -36.01 -21.20
C MET A 181 35.38 -34.65 -20.78
N GLU A 182 34.72 -33.94 -19.85
CA GLU A 182 35.38 -32.93 -18.97
C GLU A 182 34.46 -32.34 -17.87
N LEU A 183 33.34 -32.98 -17.52
CA LEU A 183 32.54 -32.60 -16.34
C LEU A 183 32.91 -33.47 -15.14
N ASP A 184 34.16 -33.31 -14.72
CA ASP A 184 34.71 -33.91 -13.50
C ASP A 184 34.16 -33.15 -12.27
N GLY A 185 33.37 -33.84 -11.45
CA GLY A 185 33.34 -33.66 -10.01
C GLY A 185 32.79 -32.36 -9.40
N LYS A 186 31.89 -31.61 -10.05
CA LYS A 186 31.07 -30.64 -9.30
C LYS A 186 29.85 -31.33 -8.77
N GLU A 187 29.86 -31.53 -7.45
CA GLU A 187 28.71 -31.86 -6.61
C GLU A 187 27.43 -31.28 -7.22
N GLU A 188 26.35 -32.06 -7.25
CA GLU A 188 25.00 -31.52 -7.41
C GLU A 188 24.81 -30.48 -6.30
N GLU A 189 25.26 -29.25 -6.53
CA GLU A 189 25.01 -28.14 -5.62
C GLU A 189 23.50 -28.16 -5.43
N ASP A 190 23.04 -28.25 -4.17
CA ASP A 190 21.63 -28.23 -3.82
C ASP A 190 21.01 -26.92 -4.34
N ILE A 191 20.59 -26.91 -5.62
CA ILE A 191 20.04 -25.74 -6.27
C ILE A 191 18.68 -25.52 -5.61
N PRO A 192 18.46 -24.36 -4.97
CA PRO A 192 17.21 -24.14 -4.26
C PRO A 192 16.08 -24.07 -5.28
N GLU A 193 15.05 -24.90 -5.10
CA GLU A 193 13.85 -24.92 -5.96
C GLU A 193 13.15 -23.55 -6.00
N THR A 194 13.29 -22.75 -4.94
CA THR A 194 12.67 -21.43 -4.84
C THR A 194 13.66 -20.38 -4.36
N ARG A 195 13.47 -19.14 -4.84
CA ARG A 195 14.27 -17.98 -4.45
C ARG A 195 13.36 -16.83 -4.06
N VAL A 196 13.70 -16.16 -2.96
CA VAL A 196 12.95 -14.99 -2.51
C VAL A 196 13.49 -13.71 -3.15
N ARG A 197 12.60 -12.91 -3.73
CA ARG A 197 12.85 -11.59 -4.31
C ARG A 197 12.14 -10.53 -3.47
N GLN A 198 12.85 -9.45 -3.12
CA GLN A 198 12.24 -8.24 -2.56
C GLN A 198 11.98 -7.24 -3.69
N VAL A 199 10.79 -6.62 -3.67
CA VAL A 199 10.37 -5.61 -4.65
C VAL A 199 9.93 -4.35 -3.94
N SER A 200 10.42 -3.20 -4.38
CA SER A 200 9.96 -1.90 -3.90
C SER A 200 8.52 -1.62 -4.33
N VAL A 201 7.75 -1.06 -3.41
CA VAL A 201 6.34 -0.67 -3.61
C VAL A 201 6.18 0.81 -3.32
N LEU A 202 5.46 1.51 -4.18
CA LEU A 202 4.97 2.85 -3.89
C LEU A 202 3.50 2.75 -3.48
N GLU A 203 3.17 3.33 -2.33
CA GLU A 203 1.82 3.48 -1.82
C GLU A 203 1.42 4.95 -1.87
N VAL A 204 0.35 5.26 -2.61
CA VAL A 204 -0.27 6.58 -2.65
C VAL A 204 -1.57 6.49 -1.88
N ARG A 205 -1.69 7.29 -0.82
CA ARG A 205 -2.88 7.36 0.02
C ARG A 205 -3.66 8.61 -0.33
N ILE A 206 -4.92 8.44 -0.70
CA ILE A 206 -5.82 9.49 -1.14
C ILE A 206 -7.01 9.50 -0.20
N GLY A 207 -7.14 10.55 0.61
CA GLY A 207 -8.22 10.73 1.57
C GLY A 207 -9.01 11.99 1.30
N LEU A 208 -10.18 12.12 1.93
CA LEU A 208 -10.91 13.39 1.92
C LEU A 208 -10.11 14.47 2.67
N ARG A 209 -10.20 15.70 2.17
CA ARG A 209 -9.65 16.87 2.82
C ARG A 209 -10.53 17.32 3.99
#